data_AF-A0A1I6IR76-F1
#
_entry.id   AF-A0A1I6IR76-F1
#
_cell.length_a   1.000
_cell.length_b   1.000
_cell.length_c   1.000
_cell.angle_alpha   90.00
_cell.angle_beta   90.00
_cell.angle_gamma   90.00
#
_symmetry.space_group_name_H-M   'P 1'
#
loop_
_entity.id
_entity.type
_entity.pdbx_description
1 polymer ?
#
loop_
_entity_poly.entity_id
_entity_poly.type
_entity_poly.pdbx_seq_one_letter_code
_entity_poly.pdbx_strand_id
1 'polypeptide(L)'
;MTEPTDTAGSAEVDDAAPANDTADAVGANDANGVAADAADAVDPERLDGEAAARSGVYALLATLFDEPDEALYARLDAGEVHRTCRELVAASGLAVDPPDLTVADDHETLCARFNDLFTVGYAEYTDRTDGSLDSEGPPVSLYGSSYRPDASWNDVNLDLARAYEYFGLGIDQSARDNHDYLPYQLEFAGYLSRREADGSSGAGRARLDFHDRHLRVVADGVVDRVAEESGTGLYGELAAFLARFVAADQTALAERFEGGDGG
;
A
#
# COMPACT_ATOMS: atom_id res chain seq x y z
N MET A 1 -21.84 -2.47 65.25
CA MET A 1 -22.60 -3.45 66.04
C MET A 1 -22.15 -4.81 65.54
N THR A 2 -21.36 -5.50 66.37
CA THR A 2 -20.86 -6.89 66.26
C THR A 2 -19.87 -7.24 65.12
N GLU A 3 -18.58 -7.07 65.45
CA GLU A 3 -17.41 -7.91 65.14
C GLU A 3 -17.54 -9.36 65.73
N PRO A 4 -16.53 -10.30 65.78
CA PRO A 4 -15.14 -10.34 65.27
C PRO A 4 -14.60 -11.74 64.78
N THR A 5 -13.36 -11.72 64.26
CA THR A 5 -12.16 -12.61 64.39
C THR A 5 -12.22 -14.14 64.59
N ASP A 6 -11.33 -14.86 63.89
CA ASP A 6 -10.31 -15.79 64.46
C ASP A 6 -9.33 -16.25 63.34
N THR A 7 -8.09 -16.73 63.50
CA THR A 7 -6.88 -16.44 64.31
C THR A 7 -5.81 -17.48 63.87
N ALA A 8 -4.53 -17.07 63.82
CA ALA A 8 -3.28 -17.86 63.89
C ALA A 8 -2.98 -18.92 62.80
N GLY A 9 -1.73 -19.24 62.45
CA GLY A 9 -0.41 -18.85 62.98
C GLY A 9 0.60 -20.01 62.86
N SER A 10 1.80 -19.68 62.37
CA SER A 10 3.13 -20.23 62.70
C SER A 10 3.54 -21.68 62.36
N ALA A 11 4.64 -21.84 61.60
CA ALA A 11 5.99 -22.26 62.08
C ALA A 11 6.92 -22.77 60.94
N GLU A 12 7.99 -22.00 60.63
CA GLU A 12 9.45 -22.33 60.75
C GLU A 12 9.85 -23.79 61.13
N VAL A 13 10.97 -24.45 60.76
CA VAL A 13 12.36 -24.14 60.29
C VAL A 13 12.94 -25.44 59.64
N ASP A 14 13.89 -25.41 58.69
CA ASP A 14 15.33 -25.83 58.80
C ASP A 14 15.60 -26.83 57.63
N ASP A 15 16.78 -27.07 57.04
CA ASP A 15 18.13 -26.51 57.00
C ASP A 15 18.86 -27.34 55.89
N ALA A 16 20.07 -26.91 55.53
CA ALA A 16 21.14 -27.66 54.85
C ALA A 16 21.21 -27.67 53.32
N ALA A 17 22.04 -26.73 52.83
CA ALA A 17 22.88 -26.92 51.65
C ALA A 17 23.91 -28.06 51.88
N PRO A 18 24.56 -28.54 50.81
CA PRO A 18 25.95 -28.10 50.66
C PRO A 18 26.35 -27.75 49.22
N ALA A 19 27.28 -26.79 49.14
CA ALA A 19 28.08 -26.52 47.96
C ALA A 19 29.08 -27.67 47.70
N ASN A 20 29.37 -27.96 46.42
CA ASN A 20 30.72 -28.37 46.05
C ASN A 20 31.08 -27.85 44.66
N ASP A 21 32.27 -27.28 44.63
CA ASP A 21 32.99 -26.62 43.54
C ASP A 21 33.90 -27.66 42.87
N THR A 22 33.88 -27.77 41.54
CA THR A 22 35.02 -28.27 40.76
C THR A 22 34.93 -27.82 39.30
N ALA A 23 36.04 -27.25 38.84
CA ALA A 23 36.30 -26.58 37.59
C ALA A 23 36.52 -27.48 36.35
N ASP A 24 36.60 -26.79 35.21
CA ASP A 24 37.30 -27.11 33.97
C ASP A 24 36.83 -28.28 33.09
N ALA A 25 36.19 -27.92 31.96
CA ALA A 25 36.53 -28.48 30.65
C ALA A 25 36.16 -27.49 29.53
N VAL A 26 37.16 -26.73 29.08
CA VAL A 26 37.15 -26.05 27.78
C VAL A 26 37.39 -27.11 26.69
N GLY A 27 36.43 -27.28 25.78
CA GLY A 27 36.54 -28.06 24.54
C GLY A 27 35.33 -27.75 23.67
N ALA A 28 35.42 -26.76 22.79
CA ALA A 28 35.82 -26.89 21.39
C ALA A 28 34.72 -27.49 20.50
N ASN A 29 34.32 -26.67 19.52
CA ASN A 29 33.57 -26.96 18.30
C ASN A 29 32.06 -27.15 18.42
N ASP A 30 31.33 -26.05 18.18
CA ASP A 30 30.27 -26.06 17.17
C ASP A 30 30.35 -24.77 16.36
N ALA A 31 31.34 -24.74 15.47
CA ALA A 31 31.34 -23.87 14.31
C ALA A 31 30.26 -24.38 13.35
N ASN A 32 29.01 -24.00 13.58
CA ASN A 32 27.95 -24.14 12.59
C ASN A 32 27.02 -22.92 12.59
N GLY A 33 27.63 -21.76 12.84
CA GLY A 33 27.01 -20.47 12.58
C GLY A 33 27.15 -20.09 11.11
N VAL A 34 26.02 -19.73 10.51
CA VAL A 34 25.90 -18.94 9.28
C VAL A 34 26.26 -19.66 7.97
N ALA A 35 25.50 -20.70 7.64
CA ALA A 35 25.21 -21.04 6.24
C ALA A 35 23.70 -20.90 6.00
N ALA A 36 23.15 -19.71 6.32
CA ALA A 36 21.85 -19.32 5.82
C ALA A 36 22.03 -18.89 4.37
N ASP A 37 21.39 -19.65 3.48
CA ASP A 37 21.27 -19.54 2.03
C ASP A 37 21.90 -18.32 1.34
N ALA A 38 23.08 -18.52 0.75
CA ALA A 38 23.51 -17.75 -0.42
C ALA A 38 22.74 -18.12 -1.70
N ALA A 39 21.77 -19.06 -1.62
CA ALA A 39 20.95 -19.53 -2.73
C ALA A 39 19.71 -18.66 -3.01
N ASP A 40 19.39 -17.70 -2.14
CA ASP A 40 18.24 -16.78 -2.29
C ASP A 40 18.67 -15.34 -2.67
N ALA A 41 19.95 -15.15 -3.02
CA ALA A 41 20.41 -13.88 -3.55
C ALA A 41 19.87 -13.70 -4.97
N VAL A 42 18.89 -12.81 -5.12
CA VAL A 42 18.35 -12.39 -6.41
C VAL A 42 19.51 -11.90 -7.30
N ASP A 43 19.72 -12.57 -8.43
CA ASP A 43 20.73 -12.18 -9.40
C ASP A 43 20.23 -10.93 -10.15
N PRO A 44 20.87 -9.75 -9.94
CA PRO A 44 20.41 -8.51 -10.55
C PRO A 44 20.51 -8.52 -12.08
N GLU A 45 21.35 -9.37 -12.67
CA GLU A 45 21.43 -9.52 -14.13
C GLU A 45 20.26 -10.31 -14.73
N ARG A 46 19.49 -11.01 -13.89
CA ARG A 46 18.31 -11.80 -14.30
C ARG A 46 16.99 -11.11 -14.07
N LEU A 47 17.01 -9.94 -13.41
CA LEU A 47 15.80 -9.16 -13.15
C LEU A 47 15.36 -8.42 -14.42
N ASP A 48 14.08 -8.46 -14.72
CA ASP A 48 13.48 -7.53 -15.67
C ASP A 48 13.45 -6.13 -15.03
N GLY A 49 14.39 -5.29 -15.46
CA GLY A 49 14.56 -3.94 -14.95
C GLY A 49 13.36 -3.02 -15.22
N GLU A 50 12.62 -3.25 -16.31
CA GLU A 50 11.43 -2.46 -16.62
C GLU A 50 10.29 -2.79 -15.65
N ALA A 51 10.06 -4.09 -15.41
CA ALA A 51 9.06 -4.53 -14.45
C ALA A 51 9.41 -4.10 -13.01
N ALA A 52 10.70 -4.11 -12.65
CA ALA A 52 11.18 -3.60 -11.37
C ALA A 52 10.94 -2.08 -11.23
N ALA A 53 11.20 -1.31 -12.29
CA ALA A 53 10.93 0.13 -12.30
C ALA A 53 9.44 0.44 -12.16
N ARG A 54 8.56 -0.32 -12.84
CA ARG A 54 7.10 -0.20 -12.67
C ARG A 54 6.65 -0.50 -11.24
N SER A 55 7.24 -1.52 -10.61
CA SER A 55 7.02 -1.81 -9.19
C SER A 55 7.34 -0.59 -8.30
N GLY A 56 8.48 0.06 -8.56
CA GLY A 56 8.88 1.28 -7.84
C GLY A 56 7.92 2.44 -8.06
N VAL A 57 7.38 2.63 -9.28
CA VAL A 57 6.37 3.68 -9.53
C VAL A 57 5.11 3.41 -8.72
N TYR A 58 4.59 2.18 -8.72
CA TYR A 58 3.40 1.84 -7.95
C TYR A 58 3.59 2.01 -6.44
N ALA A 59 4.75 1.60 -5.91
CA ALA A 59 5.08 1.81 -4.51
C ALA A 59 5.14 3.30 -4.16
N LEU A 60 5.75 4.13 -5.03
CA LEU A 60 5.78 5.58 -4.83
C LEU A 60 4.37 6.18 -4.85
N LEU A 61 3.52 5.76 -5.79
CA LEU A 61 2.13 6.21 -5.87
C LEU A 61 1.34 5.82 -4.60
N ALA A 62 1.51 4.59 -4.11
CA ALA A 62 0.86 4.14 -2.89
C ALA A 62 1.21 5.04 -1.70
N THR A 63 2.49 5.42 -1.56
CA THR A 63 2.94 6.37 -0.54
C THR A 63 2.36 7.78 -0.72
N LEU A 64 2.24 8.26 -1.97
CA LEU A 64 1.77 9.62 -2.25
C LEU A 64 0.24 9.79 -2.17
N PHE A 65 -0.52 8.70 -2.24
CA PHE A 65 -1.96 8.66 -2.00
C PHE A 65 -2.32 8.32 -0.55
N ASP A 66 -1.34 8.29 0.35
CA ASP A 66 -1.55 8.24 1.79
C ASP A 66 -1.27 9.62 2.43
N GLU A 67 -1.73 9.82 3.65
CA GLU A 67 -1.56 11.12 4.33
C GLU A 67 -0.07 11.47 4.45
N PRO A 68 0.36 12.66 4.00
CA PRO A 68 1.78 13.00 3.99
C PRO A 68 2.31 13.24 5.40
N ASP A 69 3.14 12.32 5.89
CA ASP A 69 3.90 12.54 7.11
C ASP A 69 5.05 13.54 6.92
N GLU A 70 5.68 13.95 8.02
CA GLU A 70 6.79 14.92 8.00
C GLU A 70 7.99 14.42 7.17
N ALA A 71 8.23 13.10 7.14
CA ALA A 71 9.36 12.51 6.44
C ALA A 71 9.14 12.51 4.92
N LEU A 72 7.92 12.17 4.46
CA LEU A 72 7.52 12.28 3.07
C LEU A 72 7.55 13.73 2.61
N TYR A 73 7.01 14.65 3.42
CA TYR A 73 7.05 16.08 3.10
C TYR A 73 8.49 16.59 2.93
N ALA A 74 9.41 16.26 3.85
CA ALA A 74 10.80 16.68 3.74
C ALA A 74 11.47 16.19 2.43
N ARG A 75 11.11 15.00 1.95
CA ARG A 75 11.62 14.46 0.67
C ARG A 75 10.98 15.12 -0.55
N LEU A 76 9.71 15.52 -0.47
CA LEU A 76 9.02 16.32 -1.48
C LEU A 76 9.65 17.71 -1.60
N ASP A 77 9.84 18.40 -0.48
CA ASP A 77 10.46 19.73 -0.41
C ASP A 77 11.91 19.72 -0.94
N ALA A 78 12.67 18.67 -0.62
CA ALA A 78 14.02 18.46 -1.15
C ALA A 78 14.05 18.06 -2.65
N GLY A 79 12.89 17.86 -3.29
CA GLY A 79 12.78 17.44 -4.69
C GLY A 79 13.28 16.01 -4.96
N GLU A 80 13.46 15.20 -3.92
CA GLU A 80 13.93 13.82 -4.05
C GLU A 80 12.87 12.93 -4.68
N VAL A 81 11.62 13.06 -4.23
CA VAL A 81 10.48 12.31 -4.76
C VAL A 81 10.31 12.56 -6.27
N HIS A 82 10.39 13.83 -6.70
CA HIS A 82 10.29 14.19 -8.11
C HIS A 82 11.39 13.52 -8.95
N ARG A 83 12.64 13.55 -8.48
CA ARG A 83 13.78 12.92 -9.17
C ARG A 83 13.61 11.41 -9.27
N THR A 84 13.27 10.76 -8.15
CA THR A 84 13.04 9.31 -8.10
C THR A 84 11.90 8.89 -9.04
N CYS A 85 10.79 9.63 -9.06
CA CYS A 85 9.67 9.36 -9.98
C CYS A 85 10.13 9.41 -11.43
N ARG A 86 10.87 10.45 -11.82
CA ARG A 86 11.38 10.60 -13.19
C ARG A 86 12.32 9.46 -13.60
N GLU A 87 13.21 9.04 -12.71
CA GLU A 87 14.13 7.92 -12.95
C GLU A 87 13.36 6.61 -13.13
N LEU A 88 12.37 6.34 -12.27
CA LEU A 88 11.54 5.14 -12.36
C LEU A 88 10.67 5.12 -13.62
N VAL A 89 10.04 6.24 -13.97
CA VAL A 89 9.23 6.35 -15.21
C VAL A 89 10.12 6.13 -16.44
N ALA A 90 11.30 6.75 -16.50
CA ALA A 90 12.23 6.54 -17.61
C ALA A 90 12.72 5.10 -17.73
N ALA A 91 12.89 4.39 -16.62
CA ALA A 91 13.30 2.99 -16.59
C ALA A 91 12.13 2.00 -16.82
N SER A 92 10.87 2.45 -16.75
CA SER A 92 9.69 1.57 -16.79
C SER A 92 9.41 0.91 -18.15
N GLY A 93 10.02 1.42 -19.22
CA GLY A 93 9.73 1.01 -20.60
C GLY A 93 8.39 1.55 -21.16
N LEU A 94 7.64 2.33 -20.37
CA LEU A 94 6.34 2.87 -20.78
C LEU A 94 6.47 4.24 -21.44
N ALA A 95 5.66 4.49 -22.47
CA ALA A 95 5.57 5.78 -23.15
C ALA A 95 4.68 6.76 -22.37
N VAL A 96 5.13 7.17 -21.18
CA VAL A 96 4.43 8.11 -20.29
C VAL A 96 5.37 9.21 -19.82
N ASP A 97 4.87 10.44 -19.83
CA ASP A 97 5.58 11.58 -19.24
C ASP A 97 5.47 11.57 -17.71
N PRO A 98 6.58 11.77 -16.98
CA PRO A 98 6.55 11.84 -15.52
C PRO A 98 5.84 13.11 -15.02
N PRO A 99 5.23 13.06 -13.82
CA PRO A 99 4.56 14.20 -13.22
C PRO A 99 5.54 15.26 -12.70
N ASP A 100 5.04 16.48 -12.54
CA ASP A 100 5.65 17.46 -11.65
C ASP A 100 5.24 17.17 -10.20
N LEU A 101 6.19 16.77 -9.36
CA LEU A 101 5.97 16.45 -7.94
C LEU A 101 6.68 17.47 -7.04
N THR A 102 6.96 18.66 -7.56
CA THR A 102 7.45 19.76 -6.74
C THR A 102 6.32 20.30 -5.88
N VAL A 103 6.64 20.66 -4.64
CA VAL A 103 5.68 21.24 -3.69
C VAL A 103 6.06 22.69 -3.42
N ALA A 104 5.09 23.59 -3.56
CA ALA A 104 5.22 24.99 -3.13
C ALA A 104 4.57 25.23 -1.76
N ASP A 105 3.68 24.32 -1.35
CA ASP A 105 2.94 24.36 -0.10
C ASP A 105 3.85 23.93 1.07
N ASP A 106 3.60 24.49 2.25
CA ASP A 106 4.16 23.94 3.50
C ASP A 106 3.46 22.62 3.88
N HIS A 107 4.02 21.90 4.85
CA HIS A 107 3.49 20.60 5.28
C HIS A 107 2.02 20.69 5.72
N GLU A 108 1.68 21.71 6.51
CA GLU A 108 0.32 21.92 7.01
C GLU A 108 -0.67 22.16 5.87
N THR A 109 -0.30 22.99 4.89
CA THR A 109 -1.14 23.25 3.70
C THR A 109 -1.31 22.00 2.84
N LEU A 110 -0.26 21.19 2.69
CA LEU A 110 -0.32 19.94 1.95
C LEU A 110 -1.27 18.93 2.64
N CYS A 111 -1.14 18.76 3.97
CA CYS A 111 -2.05 17.93 4.77
C CYS A 111 -3.50 18.45 4.73
N ALA A 112 -3.72 19.76 4.81
CA ALA A 112 -5.05 20.34 4.71
C ALA A 112 -5.68 20.00 3.36
N ARG A 113 -4.92 20.14 2.26
CA ARG A 113 -5.38 19.80 0.91
C ARG A 113 -5.67 18.31 0.75
N PHE A 114 -4.85 17.44 1.34
CA PHE A 114 -5.11 16.00 1.37
C PHE A 114 -6.44 15.70 2.07
N ASN A 115 -6.62 16.24 3.28
CA ASN A 115 -7.82 16.02 4.08
C ASN A 115 -9.08 16.54 3.38
N ASP A 116 -9.02 17.73 2.79
CA ASP A 116 -10.14 18.34 2.05
C ASP A 116 -10.55 17.50 0.84
N LEU A 117 -9.61 16.85 0.15
CA LEU A 117 -9.89 16.05 -1.03
C LEU A 117 -10.33 14.61 -0.70
N PHE A 118 -9.64 13.95 0.22
CA PHE A 118 -9.68 12.49 0.35
C PHE A 118 -10.24 11.96 1.67
N THR A 119 -10.34 12.80 2.70
CA THR A 119 -10.66 12.33 4.07
C THR A 119 -11.98 12.89 4.59
N VAL A 120 -12.21 14.20 4.43
CA VAL A 120 -13.35 14.88 5.02
C VAL A 120 -14.58 14.73 4.12
N GLY A 121 -15.56 13.94 4.57
CA GLY A 121 -16.90 13.90 3.97
C GLY A 121 -17.82 15.00 4.52
N TYR A 122 -18.85 15.35 3.76
CA TYR A 122 -19.87 16.30 4.17
C TYR A 122 -21.09 15.56 4.72
N ALA A 123 -21.60 15.98 5.88
CA ALA A 123 -22.84 15.43 6.43
C ALA A 123 -23.74 16.58 6.89
N GLU A 124 -24.90 16.70 6.26
CA GLU A 124 -25.91 17.70 6.62
C GLU A 124 -27.25 17.04 6.92
N TYR A 125 -27.93 17.54 7.95
CA TYR A 125 -29.30 17.11 8.23
C TYR A 125 -30.24 17.74 7.21
N THR A 126 -30.82 16.92 6.33
CA THR A 126 -31.85 17.35 5.39
C THR A 126 -33.15 17.69 6.11
N ASP A 127 -33.49 16.98 7.18
CA ASP A 127 -34.57 17.32 8.09
C ASP A 127 -34.22 16.90 9.54
N ARG A 128 -34.08 17.90 10.41
CA ARG A 128 -33.76 17.69 11.83
C ARG A 128 -34.90 17.10 12.64
N THR A 129 -36.13 17.08 12.11
CA THR A 129 -37.32 16.60 12.83
C THR A 129 -37.57 15.11 12.64
N ASP A 130 -37.14 14.53 11.52
CA ASP A 130 -37.16 13.08 11.29
C ASP A 130 -35.78 12.43 11.42
N GLY A 131 -34.71 13.23 11.51
CA GLY A 131 -33.34 12.76 11.68
C GLY A 131 -32.71 12.29 10.37
N SER A 132 -33.29 12.62 9.22
CA SER A 132 -32.68 12.36 7.92
C SER A 132 -31.38 13.14 7.77
N LEU A 133 -30.32 12.38 7.50
CA LEU A 133 -28.96 12.86 7.28
C LEU A 133 -28.61 12.53 5.85
N ASP A 134 -28.21 13.54 5.09
CA ASP A 134 -27.53 13.35 3.82
C ASP A 134 -26.03 13.41 4.10
N SER A 135 -25.37 12.29 3.90
CA SER A 135 -23.93 12.15 4.14
C SER A 135 -23.27 11.77 2.83
N GLU A 136 -22.45 12.68 2.32
CA GLU A 136 -21.57 12.46 1.19
C GLU A 136 -20.17 12.13 1.71
N GLY A 137 -19.51 11.20 1.04
CA GLY A 137 -18.10 10.89 1.31
C GLY A 137 -17.20 12.09 1.03
N PRO A 138 -15.87 11.93 1.17
CA PRO A 138 -14.94 12.94 0.69
C PRO A 138 -15.20 13.27 -0.79
N PRO A 139 -14.87 14.49 -1.26
CA PRO A 139 -15.05 14.85 -2.66
C PRO A 139 -14.44 13.79 -3.58
N VAL A 140 -13.22 13.34 -3.30
CA VAL A 140 -12.56 12.29 -4.05
C VAL A 140 -12.42 11.05 -3.16
N SER A 141 -13.20 10.02 -3.46
CA SER A 141 -13.07 8.75 -2.76
C SER A 141 -11.81 8.00 -3.20
N LEU A 142 -11.01 7.52 -2.25
CA LEU A 142 -9.90 6.61 -2.55
C LEU A 142 -10.33 5.14 -2.62
N TYR A 143 -11.64 4.87 -2.67
CA TYR A 143 -12.20 3.52 -2.69
C TYR A 143 -12.79 3.18 -4.05
N GLY A 144 -12.32 2.09 -4.66
CA GLY A 144 -12.71 1.69 -6.02
C GLY A 144 -14.21 1.46 -6.19
N SER A 145 -14.91 0.98 -5.16
CA SER A 145 -16.36 0.80 -5.18
C SER A 145 -17.16 2.10 -5.37
N SER A 146 -16.61 3.26 -5.00
CA SER A 146 -17.27 4.56 -5.22
C SER A 146 -17.41 4.93 -6.70
N TYR A 147 -16.64 4.28 -7.58
CA TYR A 147 -16.62 4.52 -9.03
C TYR A 147 -17.30 3.40 -9.83
N ARG A 148 -18.03 2.52 -9.14
CA ARG A 148 -18.68 1.34 -9.71
C ARG A 148 -20.21 1.39 -9.46
N PRO A 149 -20.97 2.22 -10.19
CA PRO A 149 -22.44 2.24 -10.02
C PRO A 149 -23.11 0.92 -10.41
N ASP A 150 -22.40 0.05 -11.12
CA ASP A 150 -22.82 -1.25 -11.62
C ASP A 150 -22.46 -2.44 -10.70
N ALA A 151 -21.68 -2.22 -9.63
CA ALA A 151 -21.27 -3.27 -8.69
C ALA A 151 -21.49 -2.86 -7.24
N SER A 152 -21.83 -3.82 -6.37
CA SER A 152 -21.94 -3.54 -4.94
C SER A 152 -20.55 -3.46 -4.29
N TRP A 153 -20.43 -2.69 -3.20
CA TRP A 153 -19.22 -2.63 -2.38
C TRP A 153 -18.71 -4.03 -1.97
N ASN A 154 -19.64 -4.94 -1.61
CA ASN A 154 -19.33 -6.32 -1.24
C ASN A 154 -18.73 -7.12 -2.40
N ASP A 155 -19.26 -6.95 -3.61
CA ASP A 155 -18.78 -7.70 -4.78
C ASP A 155 -17.36 -7.28 -5.14
N VAL A 156 -17.09 -5.97 -5.14
CA VAL A 156 -15.75 -5.42 -5.41
C VAL A 156 -14.74 -5.92 -4.36
N ASN A 157 -15.08 -5.80 -3.07
CA ASN A 157 -14.18 -6.18 -1.99
C ASN A 157 -13.92 -7.70 -1.94
N LEU A 158 -14.92 -8.52 -2.23
CA LEU A 158 -14.75 -9.98 -2.28
C LEU A 158 -13.88 -10.42 -3.47
N ASP A 159 -14.01 -9.76 -4.62
CA ASP A 159 -13.16 -10.04 -5.80
C ASP A 159 -11.70 -9.69 -5.50
N LEU A 160 -11.44 -8.52 -4.89
CA LEU A 160 -10.11 -8.09 -4.49
C LEU A 160 -9.49 -8.98 -3.40
N ALA A 161 -10.27 -9.35 -2.38
CA ALA A 161 -9.81 -10.27 -1.35
C ALA A 161 -9.35 -11.61 -1.94
N ARG A 162 -10.10 -12.16 -2.91
CA ARG A 162 -9.71 -13.38 -3.63
C ARG A 162 -8.46 -13.18 -4.48
N ALA A 163 -8.32 -12.04 -5.14
CA ALA A 163 -7.13 -11.73 -5.92
C ALA A 163 -5.88 -11.66 -5.02
N TYR A 164 -5.97 -11.00 -3.86
CA TYR A 164 -4.87 -10.92 -2.89
C TYR A 164 -4.54 -12.31 -2.31
N GLU A 165 -5.55 -13.06 -1.89
CA GLU A 165 -5.39 -14.41 -1.33
C GLU A 165 -4.73 -15.38 -2.31
N TYR A 166 -5.05 -15.29 -3.61
CA TYR A 166 -4.41 -16.10 -4.65
C TYR A 166 -2.88 -15.94 -4.67
N PHE A 167 -2.38 -14.75 -4.34
CA PHE A 167 -0.96 -14.46 -4.23
C PHE A 167 -0.40 -14.59 -2.80
N GLY A 168 -1.19 -15.13 -1.86
CA GLY A 168 -0.82 -15.32 -0.46
C GLY A 168 -0.77 -14.02 0.34
N LEU A 169 -1.47 -12.98 -0.12
CA LEU A 169 -1.54 -11.67 0.52
C LEU A 169 -2.85 -11.52 1.30
N GLY A 170 -2.81 -10.65 2.31
CA GLY A 170 -3.99 -10.19 3.04
C GLY A 170 -3.76 -8.76 3.52
N ILE A 171 -4.84 -8.04 3.79
CA ILE A 171 -4.76 -6.67 4.33
C ILE A 171 -4.61 -6.71 5.85
N ASP A 172 -3.94 -5.70 6.41
CA ASP A 172 -3.87 -5.54 7.85
C ASP A 172 -5.24 -5.15 8.41
N GLN A 173 -5.83 -6.04 9.22
CA GLN A 173 -7.13 -5.82 9.84
C GLN A 173 -7.09 -4.80 10.99
N SER A 174 -5.89 -4.38 11.41
CA SER A 174 -5.71 -3.32 12.40
C SER A 174 -5.93 -1.92 11.79
N ALA A 175 -5.65 -1.77 10.49
CA ALA A 175 -6.07 -0.63 9.70
C ALA A 175 -7.58 -0.73 9.41
N ARG A 176 -8.28 0.41 9.38
CA ARG A 176 -9.74 0.45 9.18
C ARG A 176 -10.14 0.57 7.71
N ASP A 177 -9.23 0.26 6.80
CA ASP A 177 -9.43 0.35 5.36
C ASP A 177 -9.88 -0.98 4.76
N ASN A 178 -10.50 -0.89 3.59
CA ASN A 178 -11.07 -2.02 2.87
C ASN A 178 -10.16 -2.43 1.70
N HIS A 179 -10.42 -3.60 1.10
CA HIS A 179 -9.56 -4.16 0.05
C HIS A 179 -9.49 -3.26 -1.19
N ASP A 180 -10.54 -2.48 -1.44
CA ASP A 180 -10.66 -1.53 -2.54
C ASP A 180 -10.05 -0.15 -2.26
N TYR A 181 -9.33 0.03 -1.15
CA TYR A 181 -8.53 1.22 -0.90
C TYR A 181 -7.40 1.36 -1.92
N LEU A 182 -7.27 2.52 -2.54
CA LEU A 182 -6.36 2.76 -3.67
C LEU A 182 -4.89 2.45 -3.33
N PRO A 183 -4.31 2.88 -2.18
CA PRO A 183 -2.96 2.48 -1.80
C PRO A 183 -2.74 0.96 -1.79
N TYR A 184 -3.68 0.16 -1.27
CA TYR A 184 -3.56 -1.32 -1.32
C TYR A 184 -3.60 -1.87 -2.74
N GLN A 185 -4.44 -1.29 -3.60
CA GLN A 185 -4.49 -1.67 -5.02
C GLN A 185 -3.17 -1.33 -5.74
N LEU A 186 -2.56 -0.18 -5.42
CA LEU A 186 -1.26 0.22 -5.95
C LEU A 186 -0.13 -0.68 -5.43
N GLU A 187 -0.10 -0.98 -4.14
CA GLU A 187 0.84 -1.96 -3.56
C GLU A 187 0.73 -3.33 -4.23
N PHE A 188 -0.50 -3.79 -4.50
CA PHE A 188 -0.72 -5.05 -5.19
C PHE A 188 -0.21 -5.02 -6.64
N ALA A 189 -0.48 -3.95 -7.39
CA ALA A 189 0.08 -3.79 -8.74
C ALA A 189 1.62 -3.74 -8.72
N GLY A 190 2.20 -3.05 -7.73
CA GLY A 190 3.63 -3.02 -7.49
C GLY A 190 4.21 -4.39 -7.17
N TYR A 191 3.53 -5.17 -6.33
CA TYR A 191 3.88 -6.55 -6.01
C TYR A 191 3.86 -7.44 -7.26
N LEU A 192 2.81 -7.37 -8.08
CA LEU A 192 2.73 -8.15 -9.32
C LEU A 192 3.85 -7.77 -10.30
N SER A 193 4.18 -6.49 -10.40
CA SER A 193 5.29 -6.00 -11.22
C SER A 193 6.65 -6.53 -10.71
N ARG A 194 6.86 -6.58 -9.40
CA ARG A 194 8.06 -7.18 -8.81
C ARG A 194 8.13 -8.69 -9.06
N ARG A 195 7.02 -9.40 -8.89
CA ARG A 195 6.93 -10.84 -9.19
C ARG A 195 7.27 -11.12 -10.65
N GLU A 196 6.82 -10.27 -11.57
CA GLU A 196 7.20 -10.33 -12.97
C GLU A 196 8.69 -10.09 -13.17
N ALA A 197 9.27 -9.10 -12.48
CA ALA A 197 10.71 -8.83 -12.49
C ALA A 197 11.55 -10.04 -12.07
N ASP A 198 11.06 -10.79 -11.07
CA ASP A 198 11.67 -12.04 -10.59
C ASP A 198 11.41 -13.25 -11.50
N GLY A 199 10.72 -13.07 -12.63
CA GLY A 199 10.41 -14.12 -13.60
C GLY A 199 9.21 -15.01 -13.25
N SER A 200 8.35 -14.60 -12.30
CA SER A 200 7.14 -15.35 -11.94
C SER A 200 6.18 -15.42 -13.13
N SER A 201 6.00 -16.63 -13.67
CA SER A 201 5.05 -16.87 -14.75
C SER A 201 3.63 -16.46 -14.34
N GLY A 202 2.95 -15.68 -15.17
CA GLY A 202 1.56 -15.28 -14.98
C GLY A 202 1.35 -13.98 -14.20
N ALA A 203 2.37 -13.42 -13.54
CA ALA A 203 2.23 -12.16 -12.79
C ALA A 203 1.79 -10.99 -13.70
N GLY A 204 2.39 -10.86 -14.89
CA GLY A 204 1.98 -9.84 -15.87
C GLY A 204 0.54 -10.02 -16.37
N ARG A 205 0.07 -11.26 -16.56
CA ARG A 205 -1.33 -11.52 -16.96
C ARG A 205 -2.32 -11.20 -15.84
N ALA A 206 -1.97 -11.56 -14.61
CA ALA A 206 -2.78 -11.20 -13.45
C ALA A 206 -2.83 -9.67 -13.26
N ARG A 207 -1.72 -8.96 -13.53
CA ARG A 207 -1.68 -7.49 -13.51
C ARG A 207 -2.57 -6.88 -14.60
N LEU A 208 -2.60 -7.45 -15.80
CA LEU A 208 -3.51 -7.02 -16.86
C LEU A 208 -4.99 -7.18 -16.45
N ASP A 209 -5.36 -8.36 -15.95
CA ASP A 209 -6.73 -8.63 -15.45
C ASP A 209 -7.10 -7.70 -14.27
N PHE A 210 -6.16 -7.47 -13.35
CA PHE A 210 -6.33 -6.54 -12.24
C PHE A 210 -6.53 -5.09 -12.70
N HIS A 211 -5.77 -4.63 -13.69
CA HIS A 211 -5.96 -3.30 -14.29
C HIS A 211 -7.37 -3.17 -14.86
N ASP A 212 -7.80 -4.13 -15.67
CA ASP A 212 -9.12 -4.12 -16.32
C ASP A 212 -10.28 -4.12 -15.32
N ARG A 213 -10.19 -4.99 -14.31
CA ARG A 213 -11.28 -5.20 -13.34
C ARG A 213 -11.31 -4.21 -12.20
N HIS A 214 -10.17 -3.60 -11.83
CA HIS A 214 -10.07 -2.81 -10.60
C HIS A 214 -9.30 -1.52 -10.79
N LEU A 215 -7.98 -1.57 -10.99
CA LEU A 215 -7.12 -0.40 -10.83
C LEU A 215 -7.39 0.70 -11.86
N ARG A 216 -7.73 0.37 -13.11
CA ARG A 216 -8.06 1.37 -14.13
C ARG A 216 -9.29 2.19 -13.74
N VAL A 217 -10.28 1.56 -13.10
CA VAL A 217 -11.54 2.21 -12.78
C VAL A 217 -11.43 3.14 -11.59
N VAL A 218 -10.69 2.77 -10.55
CA VAL A 218 -10.39 3.73 -9.48
C VAL A 218 -9.49 4.87 -9.98
N ALA A 219 -8.51 4.57 -10.85
CA ALA A 219 -7.64 5.61 -11.42
C ALA A 219 -8.42 6.64 -12.26
N ASP A 220 -9.34 6.16 -13.11
CA ASP A 220 -10.22 7.02 -13.92
C ASP A 220 -11.20 7.82 -13.06
N GLY A 221 -11.82 7.17 -12.07
CA GLY A 221 -12.72 7.84 -11.15
C GLY A 221 -12.04 8.93 -10.31
N VAL A 222 -10.81 8.68 -9.84
CA VAL A 222 -10.03 9.66 -9.08
C VAL A 222 -9.66 10.86 -9.94
N VAL A 223 -9.13 10.67 -11.15
CA VAL A 223 -8.77 11.80 -12.01
C VAL A 223 -10.00 12.62 -12.42
N ASP A 224 -11.13 11.97 -12.71
CA ASP A 224 -12.36 12.65 -13.09
C ASP A 224 -12.90 13.51 -11.93
N ARG A 225 -12.96 12.96 -10.71
CA ARG A 225 -13.41 13.71 -9.53
C ARG A 225 -12.44 14.83 -9.15
N VAL A 226 -11.13 14.58 -9.17
CA VAL A 226 -10.11 15.61 -8.88
C VAL A 226 -10.20 16.76 -9.89
N ALA A 227 -10.54 16.51 -11.15
CA ALA A 227 -10.70 17.56 -12.16
C ALA A 227 -11.89 18.50 -11.91
N GLU A 228 -12.87 18.07 -11.09
CA GLU A 228 -14.01 18.89 -10.67
C GLU A 228 -13.67 19.80 -9.48
N GLU A 229 -12.56 19.52 -8.79
CA GLU A 229 -12.12 20.27 -7.61
C GLU A 229 -11.13 21.38 -7.99
N SER A 230 -11.22 22.53 -7.32
CA SER A 230 -10.31 23.65 -7.53
C SER A 230 -9.14 23.62 -6.57
N GLY A 231 -7.96 24.07 -7.01
CA GLY A 231 -6.79 24.12 -6.13
C GLY A 231 -6.37 22.73 -5.67
N THR A 232 -6.23 21.77 -6.57
CA THR A 232 -5.83 20.41 -6.21
C THR A 232 -4.32 20.25 -6.03
N GLY A 233 -3.53 21.24 -6.47
CA GLY A 233 -2.08 21.30 -6.25
C GLY A 233 -1.38 20.03 -6.71
N LEU A 234 -0.50 19.49 -5.86
CA LEU A 234 0.21 18.23 -6.08
C LEU A 234 -0.75 17.08 -6.43
N TYR A 235 -1.89 16.99 -5.76
CA TYR A 235 -2.83 15.88 -5.92
C TYR A 235 -3.56 15.90 -7.26
N GLY A 236 -3.71 17.07 -7.88
CA GLY A 236 -4.19 17.22 -9.25
C GLY A 236 -3.26 16.54 -10.25
N GLU A 237 -1.97 16.86 -10.17
CA GLU A 237 -0.94 16.25 -11.04
C GLU A 237 -0.78 14.75 -10.75
N LEU A 238 -0.83 14.36 -9.47
CA LEU A 238 -0.72 12.96 -9.05
C LEU A 238 -1.87 12.10 -9.60
N ALA A 239 -3.12 12.58 -9.53
CA ALA A 239 -4.29 11.90 -10.08
C ALA A 239 -4.20 11.77 -11.62
N ALA A 240 -3.80 12.84 -12.29
CA ALA A 240 -3.61 12.82 -13.74
C ALA A 240 -2.51 11.85 -14.16
N PHE A 241 -1.40 11.78 -13.41
CA PHE A 241 -0.33 10.84 -13.69
C PHE A 241 -0.73 9.39 -13.39
N LEU A 242 -1.44 9.12 -12.29
CA LEU A 242 -1.96 7.80 -11.96
C LEU A 242 -2.76 7.23 -13.15
N ALA A 243 -3.71 8.00 -13.68
CA ALA A 243 -4.53 7.58 -14.81
C ALA A 243 -3.68 7.28 -16.06
N ARG A 244 -2.76 8.19 -16.43
CA ARG A 244 -1.86 7.99 -17.58
C ARG A 244 -0.97 6.76 -17.43
N PHE A 245 -0.38 6.56 -16.25
CA PHE A 245 0.54 5.46 -15.98
C PHE A 245 -0.17 4.10 -16.01
N VAL A 246 -1.32 3.99 -15.34
CA VAL A 246 -2.14 2.77 -15.33
C VAL A 246 -2.61 2.42 -16.75
N ALA A 247 -3.06 3.40 -17.53
CA ALA A 247 -3.47 3.18 -18.91
C ALA A 247 -2.32 2.67 -19.79
N ALA A 248 -1.12 3.24 -19.63
CA ALA A 248 0.04 2.83 -20.42
C ALA A 248 0.55 1.44 -20.05
N ASP A 249 0.57 1.09 -18.76
CA ASP A 249 0.96 -0.25 -18.31
C ASP A 249 -0.05 -1.30 -18.79
N GLN A 250 -1.36 -1.03 -18.67
CA GLN A 250 -2.41 -1.90 -19.20
C GLN A 250 -2.26 -2.11 -20.71
N THR A 251 -2.02 -1.04 -21.48
CA THR A 251 -1.83 -1.10 -22.94
C THR A 251 -0.61 -1.95 -23.28
N ALA A 252 0.54 -1.73 -22.63
CA ALA A 252 1.75 -2.50 -22.88
C ALA A 252 1.56 -4.00 -22.55
N LEU A 253 0.82 -4.32 -21.48
CA LEU A 253 0.51 -5.70 -21.12
C LEU A 253 -0.47 -6.34 -22.13
N ALA A 254 -1.48 -5.61 -22.58
CA ALA A 254 -2.43 -6.08 -23.60
C ALA A 254 -1.72 -6.35 -24.94
N GLU A 255 -0.88 -5.43 -25.41
CA GLU A 255 -0.06 -5.64 -26.62
C GLU A 255 0.81 -6.90 -26.54
N ARG A 256 1.39 -7.16 -25.36
CA ARG A 256 2.22 -8.35 -25.12
C ARG A 256 1.42 -9.65 -25.12
N PHE A 257 0.24 -9.68 -24.52
CA PHE A 257 -0.50 -10.93 -24.28
C PHE A 257 -1.64 -11.20 -25.26
N GLU A 258 -2.23 -10.16 -25.83
CA GLU A 258 -3.37 -10.24 -26.75
C GLU A 258 -2.93 -10.00 -28.21
N GLY A 259 -1.87 -9.22 -28.42
CA GLY A 259 -1.26 -9.00 -29.74
C GLY A 259 -0.46 -10.19 -30.30
N GLY A 260 -0.31 -11.26 -29.52
CA GLY A 260 0.54 -12.42 -29.80
C GLY A 260 -0.07 -13.55 -30.67
N ASP A 261 -1.36 -13.49 -31.02
CA ASP A 261 -2.04 -14.52 -31.84
C ASP A 261 -1.76 -14.40 -33.36
N GLY A 262 -0.61 -13.83 -33.75
CA GLY A 262 -0.27 -13.50 -35.15
C GLY A 262 1.13 -13.90 -35.62
N GLY A 263 1.76 -14.92 -35.03
CA GLY A 263 3.10 -15.41 -35.42
C GLY A 263 3.15 -16.89 -35.72
#